data_AF-A0A1V5WAW2-F1
#
_entry.id   AF-A0A1V5WAW2-F1
#
_cell.length_a   1.000
_cell.length_b   1.000
_cell.length_c   1.000
_cell.angle_alpha   90.00
_cell.angle_beta   90.00
_cell.angle_gamma   90.00
#
_symmetry.space_group_name_H-M   'P 1'
#
loop_
_entity.id
_entity.type
_entity.pdbx_description
1 polymer ?
#
loop_
_entity_poly.entity_id
_entity_poly.type
_entity_poly.pdbx_seq_one_letter_code
_entity_poly.pdbx_strand_id
1 'polypeptide(L)'
;MELTYKILLFFNITLFIIHQMDAIRTKEWKMIKFFQKTDDKIAEKFFIWLHIFLFAAIFMLLETSFNLLLWLMTAFGIIHKLLHILFKNHPNNNVKETFSTIIIDGIFITSIITLMAKILEEIYV
;
A
#
# COMPACT_ATOMS: atom_id res chain seq x y z
N MET A 1 -12.69 -10.56 17.56
CA MET A 1 -12.20 -9.34 16.88
C MET A 1 -10.70 -9.36 16.64
N GLU A 2 -9.87 -9.72 17.63
CA GLU A 2 -8.40 -9.73 17.47
C GLU A 2 -7.88 -10.58 16.28
N LEU A 3 -8.31 -11.83 16.14
CA LEU A 3 -7.91 -12.69 15.01
C LEU A 3 -8.32 -12.10 13.66
N THR A 4 -9.51 -11.51 13.58
CA THR A 4 -10.02 -10.85 12.37
C THR A 4 -9.11 -9.70 11.94
N TYR A 5 -8.70 -8.84 12.87
CA TYR A 5 -7.79 -7.74 12.58
C TYR A 5 -6.41 -8.22 12.13
N LYS A 6 -5.89 -9.30 12.72
CA LYS A 6 -4.62 -9.91 12.27
C LYS A 6 -4.72 -10.41 10.84
N ILE A 7 -5.79 -11.12 10.50
CA ILE A 7 -6.02 -11.62 9.13
C ILE A 7 -6.11 -10.47 8.14
N LEU A 8 -6.91 -9.45 8.44
CA LEU A 8 -7.07 -8.28 7.58
C LEU A 8 -5.76 -7.54 7.37
N LEU A 9 -5.00 -7.29 8.45
CA LEU A 9 -3.72 -6.59 8.37
C LEU A 9 -2.69 -7.40 7.58
N PHE A 10 -2.57 -8.71 7.82
CA PHE A 10 -1.61 -9.55 7.11
C PHE A 10 -1.93 -9.63 5.62
N PHE A 11 -3.21 -9.76 5.26
CA PHE A 11 -3.62 -9.76 3.87
C PHE A 11 -3.37 -8.40 3.21
N ASN A 12 -3.65 -7.30 3.91
CA ASN A 12 -3.38 -5.94 3.44
C ASN A 12 -1.87 -5.71 3.20
N ILE A 13 -1.01 -6.08 4.14
CA ILE A 13 0.45 -6.00 4.00
C ILE A 13 0.94 -6.87 2.84
N THR A 14 0.40 -8.08 2.69
CA THR A 14 0.77 -8.99 1.59
C THR A 14 0.44 -8.36 0.24
N LEU A 15 -0.78 -7.85 0.07
CA LEU A 15 -1.18 -7.16 -1.15
C LEU A 15 -0.33 -5.90 -1.39
N PHE A 16 0.00 -5.16 -0.34
CA PHE A 16 0.89 -4.01 -0.43
C PHE A 16 2.29 -4.40 -0.94
N ILE A 17 2.89 -5.47 -0.42
CA ILE A 17 4.20 -5.98 -0.89
C ILE A 17 4.12 -6.39 -2.36
N ILE A 18 3.08 -7.14 -2.76
CA ILE A 18 2.88 -7.55 -4.15
C ILE A 18 2.68 -6.33 -5.06
N HIS A 19 1.94 -5.32 -4.61
CA HIS A 19 1.81 -4.07 -5.34
C HIS A 19 3.16 -3.37 -5.52
N GLN A 20 4.05 -3.39 -4.52
CA GLN A 20 5.39 -2.80 -4.68
C GLN A 20 6.25 -3.55 -5.71
N MET A 21 6.14 -4.88 -5.78
CA MET A 21 6.80 -5.64 -6.85
C MET A 21 6.27 -5.25 -8.23
N ASP A 22 4.96 -5.05 -8.34
CA ASP A 22 4.32 -4.58 -9.56
C ASP A 22 4.68 -3.11 -9.89
N ALA A 23 4.81 -2.26 -8.89
CA ALA A 23 5.27 -0.87 -9.01
C ALA A 23 6.70 -0.81 -9.58
N ILE A 24 7.56 -1.75 -9.17
CA ILE A 24 8.91 -1.88 -9.74
C ILE A 24 8.83 -2.29 -11.21
N ARG A 25 8.04 -3.32 -11.53
CA ARG A 25 7.85 -3.81 -12.91
C ARG A 25 7.32 -2.72 -13.84
N THR A 26 6.39 -1.91 -13.37
CA THR A 26 5.72 -0.85 -14.13
C THR A 26 6.45 0.51 -14.07
N LYS A 27 7.56 0.59 -13.32
CA LYS A 27 8.35 1.81 -13.13
C LYS A 27 7.54 2.97 -12.55
N GLU A 28 6.71 2.70 -11.54
CA GLU A 28 5.80 3.68 -10.92
C GLU A 28 6.53 4.93 -10.41
N TRP A 29 7.83 4.85 -10.10
CA TRP A 29 8.66 6.01 -9.79
C TRP A 29 8.62 7.10 -10.88
N LYS A 30 8.34 6.76 -12.14
CA LYS A 30 8.18 7.77 -13.21
C LYS A 30 6.97 8.68 -13.03
N MET A 31 6.03 8.33 -12.16
CA MET A 31 4.94 9.21 -11.73
C MET A 31 5.40 10.22 -10.67
N ILE A 32 6.43 9.90 -9.91
CA ILE A 32 7.00 10.78 -8.88
C ILE A 32 7.89 11.83 -9.57
N LYS A 33 7.52 13.12 -9.44
CA LYS A 33 8.21 14.26 -10.07
C LYS A 33 9.74 14.23 -9.87
N PHE A 34 10.21 13.81 -8.70
CA PHE A 34 11.64 13.71 -8.38
C PHE A 34 12.39 12.70 -9.26
N PHE A 35 11.77 11.57 -9.62
CA PHE A 35 12.40 10.49 -10.38
C PHE A 35 12.16 10.57 -11.89
N GLN A 36 11.34 11.51 -12.36
CA GLN A 36 11.02 11.66 -13.80
C GLN A 36 12.27 11.88 -14.67
N LYS A 37 13.22 12.68 -14.18
CA LYS A 37 14.45 13.05 -14.90
C LYS A 37 15.66 12.18 -14.55
N THR A 38 15.51 11.28 -13.59
CA THR A 38 16.58 10.40 -13.13
C THR A 38 16.71 9.22 -14.08
N ASP A 39 17.95 8.77 -14.30
CA ASP A 39 18.24 7.52 -15.01
C ASP A 39 17.46 6.36 -14.38
N ASP A 40 16.89 5.49 -15.22
CA ASP A 40 15.99 4.42 -14.77
C ASP A 40 16.67 3.48 -13.78
N LYS A 41 17.93 3.12 -14.00
CA LYS A 41 18.65 2.17 -13.12
C LYS A 41 18.95 2.79 -11.76
N ILE A 42 19.21 4.11 -11.72
CA ILE A 42 19.41 4.85 -10.48
C ILE A 42 18.09 4.97 -9.73
N ALA A 43 17.01 5.38 -10.42
CA ALA A 43 15.69 5.54 -9.83
C ALA A 43 15.15 4.21 -9.27
N GLU A 44 15.32 3.10 -10.00
CA GLU A 44 14.95 1.76 -9.56
C GLU A 44 15.66 1.38 -8.25
N LYS A 45 16.99 1.55 -8.18
CA LYS A 45 17.76 1.25 -6.96
C LYS A 45 17.29 2.09 -5.78
N PHE A 46 17.09 3.39 -5.97
CA PHE A 46 16.58 4.27 -4.91
C PHE A 46 15.18 3.87 -4.47
N PHE A 47 14.29 3.56 -5.42
CA PHE A 47 12.95 3.09 -5.14
C PHE A 47 12.98 1.81 -4.29
N ILE A 48 13.78 0.81 -4.68
CA ILE A 48 13.94 -0.44 -3.93
C ILE A 48 14.50 -0.17 -2.53
N TRP A 49 15.56 0.63 -2.41
CA TRP A 49 16.16 0.95 -1.10
C TRP A 49 15.18 1.59 -0.14
N LEU A 50 14.39 2.58 -0.61
CA LEU A 50 13.34 3.20 0.20
C LEU A 50 12.31 2.18 0.70
N HIS A 51 11.94 1.22 -0.14
CA HIS A 51 10.99 0.18 0.23
C HIS A 51 11.57 -0.84 1.22
N ILE A 52 12.87 -1.14 1.17
CA ILE A 52 13.52 -1.98 2.19
C ILE A 52 13.35 -1.34 3.59
N PHE A 53 13.62 -0.04 3.72
CA PHE A 53 13.44 0.66 4.99
C PHE A 53 11.97 0.73 5.42
N LEU A 54 11.06 0.94 4.46
CA LEU A 54 9.62 0.93 4.72
C LEU A 54 9.16 -0.44 5.26
N PHE A 55 9.59 -1.54 4.63
CA PHE A 55 9.23 -2.89 5.06
C PHE A 55 9.83 -3.22 6.43
N ALA A 56 11.07 -2.82 6.69
CA ALA A 56 11.66 -2.96 8.02
C ALA A 56 10.84 -2.21 9.09
N ALA A 57 10.39 -0.98 8.80
CA ALA A 57 9.54 -0.22 9.71
C ALA A 57 8.16 -0.88 9.92
N ILE A 58 7.54 -1.41 8.85
CA ILE A 58 6.28 -2.16 8.94
C ILE A 58 6.45 -3.38 9.85
N PHE A 59 7.49 -4.19 9.66
CA PHE A 59 7.72 -5.38 10.48
C PHE A 59 8.07 -5.03 11.92
N MET A 60 8.83 -3.96 12.16
CA MET A 60 9.11 -3.48 13.51
C MET A 60 7.84 -3.02 14.22
N LEU A 61 6.97 -2.27 13.54
CA LEU A 61 5.68 -1.84 14.08
C LEU A 61 4.72 -3.01 14.27
N LEU A 62 4.82 -4.04 13.45
CA LEU A 62 3.99 -5.23 13.59
C LEU A 62 4.25 -5.92 14.94
N GLU A 63 5.52 -5.99 15.34
CA GLU A 63 5.93 -6.54 16.63
C GLU A 63 5.63 -5.59 17.80
N THR A 64 5.97 -4.30 17.63
CA THR A 64 5.99 -3.35 18.76
C THR A 64 4.69 -2.58 18.98
N SER A 65 3.85 -2.43 17.95
CA SER A 65 2.72 -1.51 17.96
C SER A 65 1.63 -1.90 16.96
N PHE A 66 1.09 -3.11 17.11
CA PHE A 66 0.09 -3.69 16.20
C PHE A 66 -1.10 -2.75 15.89
N ASN A 67 -1.71 -2.14 16.91
CA ASN A 67 -2.87 -1.25 16.71
C ASN A 67 -2.51 0.01 15.91
N LEU A 68 -1.31 0.56 16.14
CA LEU A 68 -0.82 1.71 15.37
C LEU A 68 -0.62 1.30 13.91
N LEU A 69 0.04 0.16 13.65
CA LEU A 69 0.24 -0.35 12.30
C LEU A 69 -1.10 -0.62 11.59
N LEU A 70 -2.07 -1.20 12.28
CA LEU A 70 -3.40 -1.46 11.75
C LEU A 70 -4.05 -0.18 11.22
N TRP A 71 -4.03 0.90 12.02
CA TRP A 71 -4.58 2.20 11.61
C TRP A 71 -3.78 2.83 10.48
N LEU A 72 -2.44 2.79 10.53
CA LEU A 72 -1.58 3.32 9.47
C LEU A 72 -1.83 2.63 8.14
N MET A 73 -1.85 1.29 8.12
CA MET A 73 -2.10 0.52 6.90
C MET A 73 -3.54 0.71 6.37
N THR A 74 -4.51 0.84 7.28
CA THR A 74 -5.91 1.15 6.91
C THR A 74 -6.02 2.52 6.23
N ALA A 75 -5.47 3.56 6.84
CA ALA A 75 -5.46 4.90 6.27
C ALA A 75 -4.68 4.95 4.96
N PHE A 76 -3.50 4.31 4.94
CA PHE A 76 -2.66 4.19 3.76
C PHE A 76 -3.42 3.54 2.60
N GLY A 77 -4.06 2.39 2.79
CA GLY A 77 -4.74 1.68 1.71
C GLY A 77 -5.89 2.47 1.08
N ILE A 78 -6.62 3.25 1.90
CA ILE A 78 -7.68 4.15 1.43
C ILE A 78 -7.08 5.29 0.59
N ILE A 79 -6.12 6.01 1.16
CA ILE A 79 -5.47 7.15 0.49
C ILE A 79 -4.77 6.69 -0.79
N HIS A 80 -4.10 5.54 -0.75
CA HIS A 80 -3.35 4.97 -1.86
C HIS A 80 -4.23 4.70 -3.08
N LYS A 81 -5.41 4.09 -2.87
CA LYS A 81 -6.38 3.89 -3.97
C LYS A 81 -6.86 5.23 -4.55
N LEU A 82 -7.12 6.23 -3.69
CA LEU A 82 -7.52 7.56 -4.15
C LEU A 82 -6.43 8.23 -5.00
N LEU A 83 -5.16 8.09 -4.60
CA LEU A 83 -4.02 8.58 -5.39
C LEU A 83 -3.97 7.90 -6.76
N HIS A 84 -4.14 6.57 -6.81
CA HIS A 84 -4.19 5.82 -8.08
C HIS A 84 -5.35 6.26 -8.98
N ILE A 85 -6.51 6.58 -8.40
CA ILE A 85 -7.64 7.14 -9.15
C ILE A 85 -7.28 8.54 -9.70
N LEU A 86 -6.71 9.41 -8.86
CA LEU A 86 -6.34 10.78 -9.23
C LEU A 86 -5.29 10.81 -10.34
N PHE A 87 -4.30 9.92 -10.26
CA PHE A 87 -3.20 9.83 -11.22
C PHE A 87 -3.41 8.79 -12.33
N LYS A 88 -4.63 8.27 -12.51
CA LYS A 88 -4.95 7.28 -13.55
C LYS A 88 -4.58 7.75 -14.97
N ASN A 89 -4.79 9.04 -15.24
CA ASN A 89 -4.51 9.66 -16.55
C ASN A 89 -3.12 10.30 -16.63
N HIS A 90 -2.26 10.12 -15.62
CA HIS A 90 -0.91 10.67 -15.65
C HIS A 90 -0.11 10.06 -16.82
N PRO A 91 0.65 10.85 -17.60
CA PRO A 91 1.31 10.38 -18.83
C PRO A 91 2.28 9.22 -18.60
N ASN A 92 2.92 9.19 -17.43
CA ASN A 92 3.86 8.12 -17.05
C ASN A 92 3.22 7.02 -16.19
N ASN A 93 1.88 6.95 -16.10
CA ASN A 93 1.23 5.87 -15.37
C ASN A 93 1.17 4.61 -16.25
N ASN A 94 1.93 3.59 -15.85
CA ASN A 94 1.97 2.28 -16.49
C ASN A 94 1.21 1.21 -15.68
N VAL A 95 0.65 1.57 -14.53
CA VAL A 95 -0.14 0.69 -13.64
C VAL A 95 -1.57 0.60 -14.17
N LYS A 96 -1.72 0.02 -15.37
CA LYS A 96 -2.99 -0.03 -16.11
C LYS A 96 -3.53 -1.45 -16.31
N GLU A 97 -2.73 -2.46 -15.98
CA GLU A 97 -3.16 -3.84 -16.12
C GLU A 97 -4.24 -4.19 -15.10
N THR A 98 -5.15 -5.09 -15.49
CA THR A 98 -6.21 -5.60 -14.62
C THR A 98 -5.64 -6.20 -13.34
N PHE A 99 -4.51 -6.91 -13.44
CA PHE A 99 -3.84 -7.51 -12.28
C PHE A 99 -3.40 -6.46 -11.26
N SER A 100 -2.72 -5.40 -11.70
CA SER A 100 -2.33 -4.27 -10.86
C SER A 100 -3.53 -3.63 -10.16
N THR A 101 -4.61 -3.43 -10.92
CA THR A 101 -5.84 -2.83 -10.42
C THR A 101 -6.48 -3.70 -9.33
N ILE A 102 -6.55 -5.02 -9.53
CA ILE A 102 -7.08 -5.98 -8.56
C ILE A 102 -6.29 -5.93 -7.25
N ILE A 103 -4.95 -5.87 -7.31
CA ILE A 103 -4.13 -5.80 -6.10
C ILE A 103 -4.41 -4.50 -5.33
N ILE A 104 -4.43 -3.36 -6.02
CA ILE A 104 -4.72 -2.06 -5.41
C ILE A 104 -6.14 -2.03 -4.81
N ASP A 105 -7.12 -2.59 -5.51
CA ASP A 105 -8.49 -2.74 -5.00
C ASP A 105 -8.54 -3.65 -3.78
N GLY A 106 -7.76 -4.73 -3.74
CA GLY A 106 -7.66 -5.59 -2.55
C GLY A 106 -7.12 -4.85 -1.32
N ILE A 107 -6.08 -4.01 -1.49
CA ILE A 107 -5.56 -3.16 -0.41
C ILE A 107 -6.66 -2.22 0.08
N PHE A 108 -7.40 -1.58 -0.83
CA PHE A 108 -8.51 -0.70 -0.49
C PHE A 108 -9.62 -1.43 0.27
N ILE A 109 -10.11 -2.55 -0.27
CA ILE A 109 -11.22 -3.33 0.30
C ILE A 109 -10.88 -3.81 1.71
N THR A 110 -9.69 -4.37 1.91
CA THR A 110 -9.24 -4.82 3.25
C THR A 110 -9.15 -3.67 4.24
N SER A 111 -8.77 -2.47 3.80
CA SER A 111 -8.76 -1.26 4.62
C SER A 111 -10.18 -0.82 5.01
N ILE A 112 -11.12 -0.80 4.06
CA ILE A 112 -12.52 -0.46 4.33
C ILE A 112 -13.16 -1.45 5.29
N ILE A 113 -12.95 -2.76 5.09
CA ILE A 113 -13.46 -3.79 6.01
C ILE A 113 -12.87 -3.59 7.42
N THR A 114 -11.58 -3.29 7.53
CA THR A 114 -10.92 -3.00 8.81
C THR A 114 -11.55 -1.79 9.50
N LEU A 115 -11.75 -0.69 8.77
CA LEU A 115 -12.36 0.53 9.28
C LEU A 115 -13.79 0.28 9.77
N MET A 116 -14.62 -0.39 8.97
CA MET A 116 -15.99 -0.74 9.35
C MET A 116 -16.02 -1.64 10.59
N ALA A 117 -15.15 -2.64 10.64
CA ALA A 117 -15.04 -3.53 11.79
C ALA A 117 -14.61 -2.78 13.06
N LYS A 118 -13.76 -1.75 12.96
CA LYS A 118 -13.38 -0.90 14.09
C LYS A 118 -14.52 -0.01 14.57
N ILE A 119 -15.25 0.61 13.66
CA ILE A 119 -16.42 1.44 14.00
C ILE A 119 -17.50 0.58 14.68
N LEU A 120 -17.76 -0.62 14.17
CA LEU A 120 -18.72 -1.54 14.79
C LEU A 120 -18.25 -2.00 16.18
N GLU A 121 -16.97 -2.29 16.37
CA GLU A 121 -16.43 -2.62 17.69
C GLU A 121 -16.68 -1.48 18.69
N GLU A 122 -16.50 -0.22 18.29
CA GLU A 122 -16.73 0.95 19.16
C GLU A 122 -18.22 1.24 19.45
N ILE A 123 -19.13 0.86 18.56
CA ILE A 123 -20.58 1.07 18.75
C ILE A 123 -21.19 0.01 19.67
N TYR A 124 -20.71 -1.23 19.59
CA TYR A 124 -21.35 -2.40 20.24
C TYR A 124 -20.61 -2.94 21.47
N VAL A 125 -19.45 -2.39 21.82
CA VAL A 125 -18.66 -2.74 23.03
C VAL A 125 -18.57 -1.53 23.94
#